data_AF-A0A7Z0EU93-F1
#
_entry.id   AF-A0A7Z0EU93-F1
#
_cell.length_a   1.000
_cell.length_b   1.000
_cell.length_c   1.000
_cell.angle_alpha   90.00
_cell.angle_beta   90.00
_cell.angle_gamma   90.00
#
_symmetry.space_group_name_H-M   'P 1'
#
loop_
_entity.id
_entity.type
_entity.pdbx_description
1 polymer ?
#
loop_
_entity_poly.entity_id
_entity_poly.type
_entity_poly.pdbx_seq_one_letter_code
_entity_poly.pdbx_strand_id
1 'polypeptide(L)'
;MDTAASALRHRPEALLLDFGGVVFQTRKRPEGRAHVARHLELVLARAGHTVAADTLRASLDAGLAALKDWKNAAGRRLTPAELDHRTIWTDFLVSDLDAPVREVLAGSASELLARMSTLLSEHEVRPGIRELLATADELGVRVGMVSNAHSGRSHRTLLREAGLEDHFGVQVYSDEVGIRKPHPEMIALAARALGTVPERCWYVGDTQDRDVVAGRRAGVAAVLLTRHHHTDSPPYPVRVRADAVHDTPEGLIAPLRESVPAAGGAHGRAATGPGPRARRSGDSEASRLPAALLLDQGGVIADSTPTPDAQRAFAERLAARLRRAGHELAPDTLLEAVLAGRDRYRVWKGAHPEGAAVPEVSPRRFWCEFVGRDLSPRVRDFLYAESAQLMVEYARAKSHARMRRGVPEVLRFCAAQGVPVAIVSNTVCGRAVREELDRFGIEHLVGAHVYSDELGRRKPDPATVAAALTALDAEPAHSWFVGDKPWRDLAAAHRGGVGTTVLVRGGSAGDERIDAALTGVEHERPTHVIDEMDDLLGLWTPAGLPQHS
;
A
#
# COMPACT_ATOMS: atom_id res chain seq x y z
N MET A 1 35.81 23.29 16.93
CA MET A 1 35.42 24.72 16.94
C MET A 1 35.72 25.24 15.53
N ASP A 2 34.78 25.68 14.70
CA ASP A 2 33.39 26.11 14.99
C ASP A 2 32.34 25.65 13.94
N THR A 3 32.60 24.57 13.19
CA THR A 3 31.75 24.15 12.05
C THR A 3 30.29 23.83 12.40
N ALA A 4 30.03 23.16 13.52
CA ALA A 4 28.69 22.80 13.96
C ALA A 4 27.81 24.04 14.25
N ALA A 5 28.38 25.04 14.94
CA ALA A 5 27.72 26.31 15.18
C ALA A 5 27.47 27.06 13.86
N SER A 6 28.35 26.95 12.87
CA SER A 6 28.13 27.55 11.54
C SER A 6 26.87 27.01 10.84
N ALA A 7 26.63 25.70 10.86
CA ALA A 7 25.47 25.08 10.22
C ALA A 7 24.14 25.40 10.93
N LEU A 8 24.16 25.51 12.27
CA LEU A 8 22.97 25.73 13.10
C LEU A 8 22.58 27.22 13.24
N ARG A 9 23.42 28.17 12.82
CA ARG A 9 23.09 29.62 12.81
C ARG A 9 21.84 29.96 12.00
N HIS A 10 21.51 29.17 10.98
CA HIS A 10 20.43 29.48 10.05
C HIS A 10 19.16 28.66 10.28
N ARG A 11 18.02 29.36 10.39
CA ARG A 11 16.71 28.76 10.66
C ARG A 11 16.26 27.92 9.48
N PRO A 12 15.89 26.66 9.68
CA PRO A 12 15.31 25.87 8.60
C PRO A 12 13.90 26.36 8.27
N GLU A 13 13.57 26.39 6.99
CA GLU A 13 12.19 26.54 6.50
C GLU A 13 11.36 25.27 6.68
N ALA A 14 12.03 24.14 6.92
CA ALA A 14 11.42 22.88 7.30
C ALA A 14 12.36 22.00 8.16
N LEU A 15 11.82 21.43 9.24
CA LEU A 15 12.47 20.42 10.07
C LEU A 15 12.04 19.04 9.57
N LEU A 16 12.97 18.28 9.00
CA LEU A 16 12.72 16.94 8.47
C LEU A 16 13.22 15.88 9.47
N LEU A 17 12.37 14.90 9.81
CA LEU A 17 12.61 13.91 10.87
C LEU A 17 12.49 12.48 10.33
N ASP A 18 13.34 11.54 10.79
CA ASP A 18 13.00 10.11 10.73
C ASP A 18 11.94 9.73 11.77
N PHE A 19 11.36 8.54 11.64
CA PHE A 19 10.42 7.96 12.60
C PHE A 19 11.13 7.27 13.77
N GLY A 20 12.05 6.33 13.48
CA GLY A 20 12.68 5.45 14.45
C GLY A 20 13.92 6.07 15.08
N GLY A 21 14.06 5.95 16.40
CA GLY A 21 15.15 6.59 17.14
C GLY A 21 15.12 8.12 17.15
N VAL A 22 14.15 8.76 16.48
CA VAL A 22 13.94 10.22 16.48
C VAL A 22 12.59 10.56 17.09
N VAL A 23 11.47 10.18 16.46
CA VAL A 23 10.12 10.46 16.98
C VAL A 23 9.63 9.35 17.92
N PHE A 24 9.89 8.09 17.57
CA PHE A 24 9.58 6.92 18.40
C PHE A 24 10.82 6.10 18.72
N GLN A 25 10.91 5.57 19.94
CA GLN A 25 11.80 4.47 20.29
C GLN A 25 11.06 3.14 20.19
N THR A 26 11.79 2.06 19.91
CA THR A 26 11.20 0.77 19.53
C THR A 26 11.78 -0.38 20.35
N ARG A 27 10.97 -0.94 21.24
CA ARG A 27 11.33 -2.07 22.12
C ARG A 27 10.78 -3.37 21.55
N LYS A 28 11.59 -4.42 21.41
CA LYS A 28 11.14 -5.70 20.84
C LYS A 28 10.34 -6.52 21.86
N ARG A 29 9.19 -7.04 21.42
CA ARG A 29 8.36 -7.98 22.19
C ARG A 29 9.04 -9.36 22.13
N PRO A 30 9.39 -10.01 23.26
CA PRO A 30 10.07 -11.31 23.24
C PRO A 30 9.29 -12.40 22.48
N GLU A 31 7.97 -12.46 22.69
CA GLU A 31 7.08 -13.38 21.97
C GLU A 31 6.60 -12.86 20.61
N GLY A 32 7.06 -11.70 20.15
CA GLY A 32 6.49 -11.05 18.96
C GLY A 32 6.57 -11.92 17.71
N ARG A 33 7.67 -12.67 17.54
CA ARG A 33 7.86 -13.63 16.43
C ARG A 33 6.83 -14.77 16.47
N ALA A 34 6.54 -15.31 17.65
CA ALA A 34 5.52 -16.36 17.83
C ALA A 34 4.10 -15.82 17.57
N HIS A 35 3.82 -14.57 17.94
CA HIS A 35 2.56 -13.90 17.62
C HIS A 35 2.36 -13.64 16.12
N VAL A 36 3.43 -13.28 15.39
CA VAL A 36 3.36 -13.20 13.92
C VAL A 36 3.10 -14.58 13.34
N ALA A 37 3.86 -15.62 13.73
CA ALA A 37 3.70 -16.95 13.18
C ALA A 37 2.28 -17.53 13.38
N ARG A 38 1.71 -17.42 14.58
CA ARG A 38 0.30 -17.77 14.87
C ARG A 38 -0.70 -16.97 14.03
N HIS A 39 -0.39 -15.71 13.70
CA HIS A 39 -1.25 -14.92 12.82
C HIS A 39 -1.17 -15.37 11.35
N LEU A 40 0.00 -15.77 10.86
CA LEU A 40 0.16 -16.32 9.51
C LEU A 40 -0.55 -17.68 9.37
N GLU A 41 -0.45 -18.54 10.39
CA GLU A 41 -1.16 -19.81 10.49
C GLU A 41 -2.68 -19.63 10.33
N LEU A 42 -3.26 -18.63 11.02
CA LEU A 42 -4.68 -18.26 10.88
C LEU A 42 -5.06 -17.69 9.51
N VAL A 43 -4.14 -17.01 8.81
CA VAL A 43 -4.38 -16.48 7.46
C VAL A 43 -4.31 -17.60 6.42
N LEU A 44 -3.34 -18.51 6.55
CA LEU A 44 -3.14 -19.66 5.68
C LEU A 44 -4.29 -20.67 5.80
N ALA A 45 -4.79 -20.92 7.02
CA ALA A 45 -5.91 -21.85 7.25
C ALA A 45 -7.19 -21.44 6.49
N ARG A 46 -7.46 -20.14 6.32
CA ARG A 46 -8.61 -19.64 5.52
C ARG A 46 -8.50 -19.98 4.03
N ALA A 47 -7.28 -20.15 3.53
CA ALA A 47 -6.98 -20.54 2.16
C ALA A 47 -6.81 -22.08 1.99
N GLY A 48 -7.09 -22.87 3.03
CA GLY A 48 -6.94 -24.33 3.05
C GLY A 48 -5.54 -24.81 3.49
N HIS A 49 -4.58 -23.91 3.68
CA HIS A 49 -3.19 -24.26 3.97
C HIS A 49 -2.93 -24.53 5.44
N THR A 50 -2.40 -25.72 5.75
CA THR A 50 -1.95 -26.09 7.11
C THR A 50 -0.44 -26.05 7.19
N VAL A 51 0.11 -24.95 7.74
CA VAL A 51 1.56 -24.79 7.99
C VAL A 51 1.78 -24.46 9.45
N ALA A 52 2.54 -25.30 10.16
CA ALA A 52 2.75 -25.14 11.60
C ALA A 52 3.47 -23.83 11.96
N ALA A 53 3.03 -23.18 13.04
CA ALA A 53 3.61 -21.93 13.54
C ALA A 53 5.14 -21.97 13.75
N ASP A 54 5.74 -23.10 14.13
CA ASP A 54 7.20 -23.18 14.27
C ASP A 54 7.95 -23.17 12.92
N THR A 55 7.38 -23.78 11.87
CA THR A 55 7.90 -23.67 10.50
C THR A 55 7.81 -22.23 9.99
N LEU A 56 6.64 -21.60 10.18
CA LEU A 56 6.41 -20.19 9.84
C LEU A 56 7.38 -19.27 10.60
N ARG A 57 7.66 -19.57 11.87
CA ARG A 57 8.64 -18.82 12.68
C ARG A 57 10.08 -19.01 12.20
N ALA A 58 10.49 -20.23 11.84
CA ALA A 58 11.83 -20.50 11.35
C ALA A 58 12.11 -19.75 10.03
N SER A 59 11.15 -19.84 9.10
CA SER A 59 11.11 -19.11 7.84
C SER A 59 11.18 -17.59 8.04
N LEU A 60 10.32 -17.02 8.90
CA LEU A 60 10.36 -15.61 9.28
C LEU A 60 11.70 -15.17 9.87
N ASP A 61 12.32 -15.99 10.72
CA ASP A 61 13.58 -15.65 11.39
C ASP A 61 14.78 -15.68 10.42
N ALA A 62 14.79 -16.61 9.47
CA ALA A 62 15.75 -16.63 8.35
C ALA A 62 15.52 -15.45 7.38
N GLY A 63 14.28 -15.21 6.98
CA GLY A 63 13.89 -14.13 6.08
C GLY A 63 14.17 -12.74 6.64
N LEU A 64 13.94 -12.51 7.94
CA LEU A 64 14.30 -11.26 8.62
C LEU A 64 15.82 -11.03 8.65
N ALA A 65 16.64 -12.09 8.72
CA ALA A 65 18.10 -11.99 8.61
C ALA A 65 18.53 -11.66 7.18
N ALA A 66 18.05 -12.41 6.17
CA ALA A 66 18.33 -12.13 4.76
C ALA A 66 17.90 -10.71 4.34
N LEU A 67 16.73 -10.25 4.81
CA LEU A 67 16.24 -8.90 4.57
C LEU A 67 17.03 -7.83 5.33
N LYS A 68 17.71 -8.15 6.44
CA LYS A 68 18.65 -7.24 7.11
C LYS A 68 19.91 -7.07 6.25
N ASP A 69 20.45 -8.16 5.72
CA ASP A 69 21.67 -8.10 4.90
C ASP A 69 21.44 -7.51 3.52
N TRP A 70 20.25 -7.71 2.93
CA TRP A 70 19.82 -6.93 1.75
C TRP A 70 19.79 -5.42 2.05
N LYS A 71 19.26 -4.98 3.21
CA LYS A 71 19.26 -3.54 3.58
C LYS A 71 20.69 -3.01 3.73
N ASN A 72 21.59 -3.79 4.32
CA ASN A 72 23.00 -3.43 4.47
C ASN A 72 23.67 -3.29 3.09
N ALA A 73 23.44 -4.23 2.17
CA ALA A 73 23.96 -4.16 0.80
C ALA A 73 23.35 -3.01 -0.03
N ALA A 74 22.04 -2.76 0.11
CA ALA A 74 21.34 -1.66 -0.53
C ALA A 74 21.81 -0.29 -0.01
N GLY A 75 22.06 -0.16 1.30
CA GLY A 75 22.57 1.05 1.94
C GLY A 75 23.89 1.56 1.37
N ARG A 76 24.71 0.68 0.78
CA ARG A 76 25.98 1.04 0.13
C ARG A 76 25.79 1.69 -1.26
N ARG A 77 24.61 1.61 -1.87
CA ARG A 77 24.32 2.18 -3.20
C ARG A 77 24.16 3.72 -3.12
N LEU A 78 24.34 4.40 -4.24
CA LEU A 78 24.03 5.84 -4.36
C LEU A 78 22.50 6.07 -4.37
N THR A 79 21.81 5.28 -5.18
CA THR A 79 20.37 5.38 -5.43
C THR A 79 19.65 4.04 -5.19
N PRO A 80 19.56 3.55 -3.93
CA PRO A 80 18.77 2.35 -3.63
C PRO A 80 17.26 2.62 -3.75
N ALA A 81 16.58 1.76 -4.52
CA ALA A 81 15.14 1.62 -4.47
C ALA A 81 14.71 0.90 -3.19
N GLU A 82 13.44 1.07 -2.79
CA GLU A 82 12.81 0.22 -1.78
C GLU A 82 12.23 -1.04 -2.44
N LEU A 83 12.12 -2.13 -1.69
CA LEU A 83 11.36 -3.31 -2.13
C LEU A 83 9.86 -3.05 -1.93
N ASP A 84 9.03 -3.50 -2.87
CA ASP A 84 7.59 -3.57 -2.64
C ASP A 84 7.25 -4.66 -1.60
N HIS A 85 6.05 -4.57 -1.03
CA HIS A 85 5.61 -5.48 0.02
C HIS A 85 5.55 -6.95 -0.45
N ARG A 86 5.20 -7.24 -1.70
CA ARG A 86 5.11 -8.63 -2.18
C ARG A 86 6.49 -9.26 -2.27
N THR A 87 7.46 -8.57 -2.88
CA THR A 87 8.87 -9.00 -2.92
C THR A 87 9.46 -9.22 -1.51
N ILE A 88 9.10 -8.39 -0.52
CA ILE A 88 9.53 -8.60 0.89
C ILE A 88 9.03 -9.94 1.45
N TRP A 89 7.83 -10.40 1.08
CA TRP A 89 7.35 -11.72 1.46
C TRP A 89 7.98 -12.84 0.61
N THR A 90 7.81 -12.78 -0.72
CA THR A 90 8.14 -13.90 -1.64
C THR A 90 9.62 -14.23 -1.72
N ASP A 91 10.49 -13.22 -1.57
CA ASP A 91 11.94 -13.33 -1.80
C ASP A 91 12.74 -13.33 -0.48
N PHE A 92 12.09 -12.98 0.64
CA PHE A 92 12.72 -12.94 1.96
C PHE A 92 11.91 -13.64 3.05
N LEU A 93 10.80 -13.05 3.52
CA LEU A 93 10.14 -13.47 4.77
C LEU A 93 9.59 -14.90 4.77
N VAL A 94 9.27 -15.44 3.59
CA VAL A 94 8.72 -16.79 3.41
C VAL A 94 9.29 -17.52 2.17
N SER A 95 10.49 -17.13 1.72
CA SER A 95 11.03 -17.56 0.41
C SER A 95 11.35 -19.06 0.29
N ASP A 96 11.46 -19.74 1.43
CA ASP A 96 11.65 -21.18 1.61
C ASP A 96 10.34 -22.00 1.67
N LEU A 97 9.17 -21.34 1.64
CA LEU A 97 7.87 -22.01 1.66
C LEU A 97 7.30 -22.26 0.25
N ASP A 98 6.32 -23.16 0.16
CA ASP A 98 5.69 -23.55 -1.11
C ASP A 98 4.99 -22.37 -1.82
N ALA A 99 4.86 -22.47 -3.14
CA ALA A 99 4.34 -21.37 -3.97
C ALA A 99 2.91 -20.92 -3.58
N PRO A 100 1.95 -21.82 -3.27
CA PRO A 100 0.62 -21.41 -2.80
C PRO A 100 0.67 -20.62 -1.49
N VAL A 101 1.38 -21.15 -0.49
CA VAL A 101 1.59 -20.52 0.82
C VAL A 101 2.20 -19.13 0.67
N ARG A 102 3.20 -18.98 -0.20
CA ARG A 102 3.80 -17.67 -0.50
C ARG A 102 2.83 -16.70 -1.18
N GLU A 103 2.00 -17.16 -2.11
CA GLU A 103 1.08 -16.29 -2.85
C GLU A 103 -0.10 -15.80 -1.98
N VAL A 104 -0.63 -16.62 -1.06
CA VAL A 104 -1.61 -16.15 -0.04
C VAL A 104 -1.06 -14.97 0.75
N LEU A 105 0.17 -15.11 1.24
CA LEU A 105 0.84 -14.09 2.06
C LEU A 105 1.23 -12.87 1.20
N ALA A 106 1.62 -13.07 -0.06
CA ALA A 106 1.84 -11.98 -1.01
C ALA A 106 0.53 -11.20 -1.32
N GLY A 107 -0.61 -11.89 -1.43
CA GLY A 107 -1.94 -11.28 -1.57
C GLY A 107 -2.39 -10.44 -0.37
N SER A 108 -1.74 -10.58 0.78
CA SER A 108 -1.99 -9.77 1.99
C SER A 108 -0.77 -8.98 2.48
N ALA A 109 0.30 -8.93 1.68
CA ALA A 109 1.64 -8.48 2.09
C ALA A 109 1.69 -7.13 2.84
N SER A 110 0.92 -6.16 2.34
CA SER A 110 0.83 -4.79 2.88
C SER A 110 0.11 -4.72 4.24
N GLU A 111 -0.89 -5.58 4.44
CA GLU A 111 -1.58 -5.75 5.72
C GLU A 111 -0.68 -6.47 6.73
N LEU A 112 -0.07 -7.56 6.29
CA LEU A 112 0.78 -8.40 7.13
C LEU A 112 2.03 -7.65 7.63
N LEU A 113 2.68 -6.81 6.81
CA LEU A 113 3.79 -5.97 7.28
C LEU A 113 3.34 -4.89 8.27
N ALA A 114 2.16 -4.28 8.07
CA ALA A 114 1.58 -3.34 9.02
C ALA A 114 1.28 -4.02 10.38
N ARG A 115 0.78 -5.26 10.35
CA ARG A 115 0.47 -6.07 11.53
C ARG A 115 1.74 -6.60 12.22
N MET A 116 2.75 -7.02 11.46
CA MET A 116 4.06 -7.44 11.97
C MET A 116 4.73 -6.33 12.79
N SER A 117 4.62 -5.07 12.36
CA SER A 117 5.22 -3.93 13.06
C SER A 117 4.85 -3.90 14.56
N THR A 118 3.55 -3.98 14.87
CA THR A 118 3.01 -3.89 16.23
C THR A 118 3.07 -5.22 17.01
N LEU A 119 3.02 -6.36 16.31
CA LEU A 119 3.25 -7.68 16.92
C LEU A 119 4.72 -7.90 17.31
N LEU A 120 5.69 -7.37 16.55
CA LEU A 120 7.12 -7.51 16.85
C LEU A 120 7.63 -6.48 17.87
N SER A 121 6.98 -5.32 18.01
CA SER A 121 7.56 -4.20 18.77
C SER A 121 6.54 -3.31 19.48
N GLU A 122 6.91 -2.87 20.68
CA GLU A 122 6.37 -1.69 21.36
C GLU A 122 7.00 -0.43 20.76
N HIS A 123 6.21 0.65 20.69
CA HIS A 123 6.61 1.93 20.14
C HIS A 123 6.23 3.03 21.13
N GLU A 124 7.22 3.79 21.59
CA GLU A 124 7.05 4.83 22.61
C GLU A 124 7.53 6.18 22.06
N VAL A 125 6.82 7.25 22.38
CA VAL A 125 7.17 8.61 21.95
C VAL A 125 8.48 9.03 22.63
N ARG A 126 9.47 9.48 21.84
CA ARG A 126 10.80 9.87 22.35
C ARG A 126 10.72 11.11 23.27
N PRO A 127 11.50 11.17 24.36
CA PRO A 127 11.59 12.38 25.20
C PRO A 127 11.91 13.64 24.40
N GLY A 128 11.32 14.77 24.80
CA GLY A 128 11.48 16.08 24.13
C GLY A 128 10.77 16.24 22.78
N ILE A 129 10.30 15.19 22.10
CA ILE A 129 9.76 15.35 20.72
C ILE A 129 8.48 16.21 20.68
N ARG A 130 7.61 16.13 21.69
CA ARG A 130 6.40 16.97 21.76
C ARG A 130 6.74 18.46 21.88
N GLU A 131 7.76 18.79 22.66
CA GLU A 131 8.24 20.15 22.86
C GLU A 131 9.01 20.66 21.65
N LEU A 132 9.77 19.80 20.96
CA LEU A 132 10.42 20.14 19.69
C LEU A 132 9.40 20.45 18.58
N LEU A 133 8.31 19.68 18.49
CA LEU A 133 7.23 19.94 17.53
C LEU A 133 6.50 21.25 17.86
N ALA A 134 6.13 21.48 19.13
CA ALA A 134 5.53 22.74 19.57
C ALA A 134 6.48 23.94 19.33
N THR A 135 7.77 23.78 19.57
CA THR A 135 8.80 24.80 19.27
C THR A 135 8.92 25.06 17.77
N ALA A 136 8.77 24.04 16.92
CA ALA A 136 8.76 24.23 15.47
C ALA A 136 7.52 25.04 15.02
N ASP A 137 6.34 24.72 15.57
CA ASP A 137 5.09 25.45 15.33
C ASP A 137 5.18 26.92 15.80
N GLU A 138 5.69 27.17 17.02
CA GLU A 138 5.95 28.53 17.56
C GLU A 138 6.85 29.38 16.64
N LEU A 139 7.82 28.76 15.98
CA LEU A 139 8.84 29.43 15.17
C LEU A 139 8.48 29.50 13.67
N GLY A 140 7.31 28.97 13.26
CA GLY A 140 6.86 28.90 11.87
C GLY A 140 7.62 27.86 11.02
N VAL A 141 8.27 26.89 11.65
CA VAL A 141 9.10 25.86 10.99
C VAL A 141 8.23 24.63 10.67
N ARG A 142 7.92 24.42 9.40
CA ARG A 142 7.11 23.26 8.96
C ARG A 142 7.82 21.94 9.26
N VAL A 143 7.10 20.94 9.77
CA VAL A 143 7.68 19.62 10.05
C VAL A 143 7.33 18.61 8.95
N GLY A 144 8.31 17.80 8.54
CA GLY A 144 8.13 16.70 7.58
C GLY A 144 8.72 15.38 8.09
N MET A 145 8.01 14.28 7.87
CA MET A 145 8.49 12.93 8.18
C MET A 145 9.16 12.32 6.94
N VAL A 146 10.36 11.74 7.08
CA VAL A 146 11.16 11.17 5.99
C VAL A 146 11.80 9.86 6.45
N SER A 147 11.07 8.74 6.35
CA SER A 147 11.46 7.49 7.01
C SER A 147 11.54 6.27 6.11
N ASN A 148 12.54 5.41 6.37
CA ASN A 148 12.57 4.07 5.80
C ASN A 148 11.62 3.19 6.60
N ALA A 149 10.57 2.68 5.97
CA ALA A 149 9.54 1.88 6.63
C ALA A 149 9.32 0.54 5.91
N HIS A 150 8.84 -0.45 6.66
CA HIS A 150 8.17 -1.63 6.10
C HIS A 150 6.66 -1.41 5.91
N SER A 151 6.15 -0.28 6.41
CA SER A 151 4.74 0.09 6.36
C SER A 151 4.58 1.54 6.84
N GLY A 152 4.53 2.50 5.91
CA GLY A 152 4.19 3.89 6.22
C GLY A 152 2.82 4.00 6.92
N ARG A 153 1.87 3.12 6.56
CA ARG A 153 0.60 2.89 7.28
C ARG A 153 0.79 2.65 8.79
N SER A 154 1.77 1.85 9.21
CA SER A 154 2.03 1.60 10.63
C SER A 154 2.51 2.88 11.33
N HIS A 155 3.43 3.61 10.72
CA HIS A 155 3.97 4.87 11.26
C HIS A 155 2.89 5.96 11.36
N ARG A 156 2.04 6.11 10.32
CA ARG A 156 0.86 6.99 10.29
C ARG A 156 -0.13 6.69 11.43
N THR A 157 -0.37 5.42 11.74
CA THR A 157 -1.24 5.03 12.85
C THR A 157 -0.63 5.33 14.22
N LEU A 158 0.65 5.02 14.42
CA LEU A 158 1.34 5.35 15.67
C LEU A 158 1.40 6.87 15.92
N LEU A 159 1.63 7.68 14.87
CA LEU A 159 1.57 9.14 14.95
C LEU A 159 0.18 9.64 15.39
N ARG A 160 -0.89 9.07 14.86
CA ARG A 160 -2.27 9.45 15.21
C ARG A 160 -2.64 9.05 16.65
N GLU A 161 -2.30 7.83 17.04
CA GLU A 161 -2.53 7.29 18.39
C GLU A 161 -1.74 8.07 19.45
N ALA A 162 -0.56 8.59 19.10
CA ALA A 162 0.22 9.49 19.94
C ALA A 162 -0.30 10.95 19.95
N GLY A 163 -1.29 11.32 19.12
CA GLY A 163 -1.74 12.70 18.94
C GLY A 163 -0.70 13.61 18.29
N LEU A 164 0.11 13.06 17.37
CA LEU A 164 1.21 13.75 16.69
C LEU A 164 1.00 13.97 15.19
N GLU A 165 0.06 13.26 14.55
CA GLU A 165 -0.17 13.29 13.09
C GLU A 165 -0.38 14.72 12.53
N ASP A 166 -0.96 15.62 13.32
CA ASP A 166 -1.29 16.98 12.87
C ASP A 166 -0.15 18.01 12.94
N HIS A 167 1.00 17.73 13.58
CA HIS A 167 2.19 18.58 13.46
C HIS A 167 2.91 18.40 12.10
N PHE A 168 2.67 17.28 11.40
CA PHE A 168 3.35 17.00 10.15
C PHE A 168 2.63 17.65 8.97
N GLY A 169 3.34 18.50 8.24
CA GLY A 169 2.92 19.07 6.97
C GLY A 169 3.04 18.07 5.81
N VAL A 170 3.98 17.12 5.89
CA VAL A 170 4.08 15.99 4.95
C VAL A 170 4.70 14.76 5.62
N GLN A 171 4.34 13.57 5.15
CA GLN A 171 4.94 12.30 5.53
C GLN A 171 5.37 11.50 4.30
N VAL A 172 6.66 11.15 4.25
CA VAL A 172 7.31 10.41 3.16
C VAL A 172 7.90 9.11 3.71
N TYR A 173 7.28 7.99 3.36
CA TYR A 173 7.73 6.65 3.75
C TYR A 173 8.26 5.86 2.55
N SER A 174 9.32 5.07 2.74
CA SER A 174 10.06 4.45 1.63
C SER A 174 9.24 3.43 0.83
N ASP A 175 8.33 2.70 1.47
CA ASP A 175 7.38 1.80 0.85
C ASP A 175 6.36 2.55 -0.02
N GLU A 176 5.84 3.68 0.48
CA GLU A 176 4.84 4.49 -0.21
C GLU A 176 5.41 5.20 -1.46
N VAL A 177 6.71 5.51 -1.49
CA VAL A 177 7.38 6.16 -2.65
C VAL A 177 8.26 5.23 -3.50
N GLY A 178 8.62 4.04 -3.02
CA GLY A 178 9.49 3.07 -3.73
C GLY A 178 10.99 3.42 -3.71
N ILE A 179 11.42 4.34 -2.84
CA ILE A 179 12.78 4.86 -2.74
C ILE A 179 13.18 4.86 -1.26
N ARG A 180 14.41 4.46 -0.92
CA ARG A 180 14.88 4.38 0.48
C ARG A 180 16.15 5.17 0.73
N LYS A 181 16.30 5.75 1.92
CA LYS A 181 17.58 6.29 2.42
C LYS A 181 18.64 5.18 2.42
N PRO A 182 19.90 5.45 1.99
CA PRO A 182 20.49 6.77 1.75
C PRO A 182 20.33 7.39 0.34
N HIS A 183 19.26 7.07 -0.40
CA HIS A 183 18.88 7.86 -1.58
C HIS A 183 18.45 9.28 -1.14
N PRO A 184 18.98 10.38 -1.75
CA PRO A 184 18.67 11.74 -1.31
C PRO A 184 17.25 12.22 -1.66
N GLU A 185 16.67 11.71 -2.75
CA GLU A 185 15.35 12.13 -3.25
C GLU A 185 14.20 12.09 -2.24
N MET A 186 14.21 11.24 -1.20
CA MET A 186 13.15 11.27 -0.17
C MET A 186 13.14 12.61 0.59
N ILE A 187 14.33 13.13 0.93
CA ILE A 187 14.52 14.42 1.62
C ILE A 187 14.17 15.55 0.65
N ALA A 188 14.60 15.45 -0.62
CA ALA A 188 14.27 16.45 -1.64
C ALA A 188 12.77 16.52 -1.96
N LEU A 189 12.08 15.37 -1.99
CA LEU A 189 10.63 15.27 -2.14
C LEU A 189 9.91 15.92 -0.96
N ALA A 190 10.30 15.61 0.28
CA ALA A 190 9.71 16.22 1.46
C ALA A 190 9.92 17.74 1.49
N ALA A 191 11.12 18.23 1.14
CA ALA A 191 11.39 19.66 1.02
C ALA A 191 10.48 20.34 -0.03
N ARG A 192 10.36 19.78 -1.24
CA ARG A 192 9.49 20.33 -2.30
C ARG A 192 8.01 20.25 -1.94
N ALA A 193 7.58 19.16 -1.29
CA ALA A 193 6.22 19.00 -0.79
C ALA A 193 5.88 20.00 0.32
N LEU A 194 6.85 20.40 1.15
CA LEU A 194 6.75 21.54 2.07
C LEU A 194 7.06 22.90 1.39
N GLY A 195 7.08 22.98 0.06
CA GLY A 195 7.26 24.22 -0.70
C GLY A 195 8.63 24.88 -0.59
N THR A 196 9.65 24.19 -0.08
CA THR A 196 11.02 24.68 0.12
C THR A 196 12.06 23.81 -0.64
N VAL A 197 13.34 23.93 -0.30
CA VAL A 197 14.47 23.21 -0.91
C VAL A 197 15.38 22.60 0.17
N PRO A 198 16.11 21.50 -0.09
CA PRO A 198 16.97 20.85 0.90
C PRO A 198 17.92 21.81 1.63
N GLU A 199 18.51 22.76 0.90
CA GLU A 199 19.48 23.76 1.37
C GLU A 199 18.89 24.75 2.40
N ARG A 200 17.57 24.68 2.67
CA ARG A 200 16.89 25.39 3.77
C ARG A 200 16.22 24.45 4.77
N CYS A 201 16.51 23.16 4.73
CA CYS A 201 16.00 22.16 5.68
C CYS A 201 17.09 21.78 6.69
N TRP A 202 16.67 21.42 7.91
CA TRP A 202 17.46 20.55 8.78
C TRP A 202 16.92 19.13 8.67
N TYR A 203 17.78 18.12 8.72
CA TYR A 203 17.37 16.72 8.72
C TYR A 203 17.90 15.98 9.95
N VAL A 204 17.00 15.30 10.67
CA VAL A 204 17.27 14.57 11.92
C VAL A 204 17.06 13.07 11.73
N GLY A 205 18.05 12.26 12.10
CA GLY A 205 17.97 10.79 12.02
C GLY A 205 18.61 10.07 13.22
N ASP A 206 18.53 8.75 13.23
CA ASP A 206 19.17 7.91 14.27
C ASP A 206 20.41 7.15 13.75
N THR A 207 20.59 7.01 12.43
CA THR A 207 21.67 6.19 11.86
C THR A 207 22.68 6.90 10.96
N GLN A 208 23.94 6.58 11.23
CA GLN A 208 25.10 7.09 10.51
C GLN A 208 25.21 6.55 9.07
N ASP A 209 24.70 5.36 8.76
CA ASP A 209 24.78 4.73 7.42
C ASP A 209 23.66 5.12 6.46
N ARG A 210 22.46 5.48 6.98
CA ARG A 210 21.30 5.85 6.16
C ARG A 210 21.01 7.34 6.23
N ASP A 211 20.81 7.87 7.43
CA ASP A 211 20.26 9.22 7.61
C ASP A 211 21.31 10.29 7.33
N VAL A 212 22.48 10.17 7.94
CA VAL A 212 23.56 11.13 7.73
C VAL A 212 24.02 11.10 6.26
N VAL A 213 24.07 9.92 5.65
CA VAL A 213 24.42 9.78 4.23
C VAL A 213 23.32 10.36 3.32
N ALA A 214 22.04 10.16 3.65
CA ALA A 214 20.93 10.78 2.90
C ALA A 214 20.99 12.31 2.97
N GLY A 215 21.08 12.90 4.17
CA GLY A 215 21.10 14.34 4.36
C GLY A 215 22.28 15.01 3.64
N ARG A 216 23.49 14.45 3.79
CA ARG A 216 24.68 14.96 3.08
C ARG A 216 24.60 14.81 1.57
N ARG A 217 23.97 13.74 1.04
CA ARG A 217 23.70 13.59 -0.41
C ARG A 217 22.58 14.50 -0.92
N ALA A 218 21.66 14.91 -0.05
CA ALA A 218 20.54 15.79 -0.39
C ALA A 218 20.91 17.28 -0.32
N GLY A 219 22.04 17.65 0.29
CA GLY A 219 22.51 19.03 0.39
C GLY A 219 21.80 19.84 1.48
N VAL A 220 21.32 19.19 2.56
CA VAL A 220 20.61 19.92 3.63
C VAL A 220 21.51 20.86 4.43
N ALA A 221 20.94 21.94 4.94
CA ALA A 221 21.68 22.98 5.68
C ALA A 221 22.36 22.42 6.94
N ALA A 222 21.68 21.52 7.66
CA ALA A 222 22.27 20.79 8.77
C ALA A 222 21.74 19.35 8.83
N VAL A 223 22.63 18.42 9.17
CA VAL A 223 22.36 16.99 9.36
C VAL A 223 22.60 16.66 10.83
N LEU A 224 21.54 16.34 11.56
CA LEU A 224 21.57 16.16 13.01
C LEU A 224 21.25 14.70 13.36
N LEU A 225 21.84 14.20 14.44
CA LEU A 225 21.68 12.81 14.86
C LEU A 225 21.26 12.73 16.33
N THR A 226 20.18 12.03 16.64
CA THR A 226 19.77 11.73 18.03
C THR A 226 20.07 10.27 18.38
N ARG A 227 20.84 10.00 19.45
CA ARG A 227 21.34 8.64 19.74
C ARG A 227 20.23 7.62 20.00
N HIS A 228 20.45 6.41 19.48
CA HIS A 228 19.60 5.23 19.61
C HIS A 228 20.39 3.93 19.33
N HIS A 229 19.73 2.76 19.36
CA HIS A 229 20.34 1.41 19.36
C HIS A 229 21.32 1.08 18.22
N HIS A 230 21.37 1.86 17.14
CA HIS A 230 22.24 1.62 15.98
C HIS A 230 23.12 2.82 15.59
N THR A 231 23.11 3.91 16.37
CA THR A 231 23.88 5.14 16.09
C THR A 231 25.38 4.89 16.03
N ASP A 232 25.94 4.35 17.11
CA ASP A 232 27.39 4.18 17.29
C ASP A 232 27.93 2.83 16.77
N SER A 233 27.08 2.04 16.11
CA SER A 233 27.40 0.72 15.53
C SER A 233 26.81 0.54 14.13
N PRO A 234 27.21 1.35 13.12
CA PRO A 234 26.76 1.18 11.74
C PRO A 234 27.25 -0.15 11.13
N PRO A 235 26.51 -0.77 10.20
CA PRO A 235 26.83 -2.08 9.61
C PRO A 235 28.11 -2.10 8.75
N TYR A 236 28.71 -0.94 8.47
CA TYR A 236 30.00 -0.78 7.79
C TYR A 236 30.58 0.62 8.09
N PRO A 237 31.90 0.83 7.93
CA PRO A 237 32.53 2.13 8.16
C PRO A 237 31.96 3.23 7.24
N VAL A 238 31.46 4.30 7.84
CA VAL A 238 30.95 5.50 7.15
C VAL A 238 31.97 6.64 7.29
N ARG A 239 32.22 7.39 6.22
CA ARG A 239 33.17 8.53 6.22
C ARG A 239 32.53 9.88 6.58
N VAL A 240 31.28 10.13 6.17
CA VAL A 240 30.55 11.36 6.51
C VAL A 240 30.17 11.40 8.00
N ARG A 241 29.91 12.58 8.53
CA ARG A 241 29.46 12.83 9.92
C ARG A 241 28.26 13.78 9.93
N ALA A 242 27.47 13.71 10.99
CA ALA A 242 26.48 14.74 11.33
C ALA A 242 27.17 16.07 11.70
N ASP A 243 26.44 17.18 11.66
CA ASP A 243 26.90 18.48 12.15
C ASP A 243 26.84 18.56 13.68
N ALA A 244 25.82 17.96 14.29
CA ALA A 244 25.70 17.78 15.73
C ALA A 244 25.10 16.41 16.09
N VAL A 245 25.38 15.95 17.31
CA VAL A 245 24.86 14.69 17.88
C VAL A 245 24.32 14.98 19.28
N HIS A 246 23.08 14.56 19.54
CA HIS A 246 22.39 14.74 20.82
C HIS A 246 21.88 13.37 21.31
N ASP A 247 21.60 13.20 22.59
CA ASP A 247 21.08 11.91 23.12
C ASP A 247 19.58 11.75 22.84
N THR A 248 18.82 12.83 22.96
CA THR A 248 17.37 12.91 22.72
C THR A 248 17.03 14.06 21.76
N PRO A 249 15.83 14.07 21.15
CA PRO A 249 15.31 15.21 20.39
C PRO A 249 15.26 16.54 21.16
N GLU A 250 15.15 16.47 22.49
CA GLU A 250 15.18 17.62 23.41
C GLU A 250 16.37 18.56 23.17
N GLY A 251 17.56 17.98 22.90
CA GLY A 251 18.78 18.74 22.61
C GLY A 251 18.74 19.61 21.35
N LEU A 252 17.71 19.46 20.51
CA LEU A 252 17.50 20.22 19.28
C LEU A 252 16.70 21.52 19.51
N ILE A 253 16.03 21.65 20.67
CA ILE A 253 15.10 22.75 20.98
C ILE A 253 15.83 24.11 21.05
N ALA A 254 16.92 24.19 21.81
CA ALA A 254 17.71 25.42 21.93
C ALA A 254 18.35 25.84 20.60
N PRO A 255 19.08 24.97 19.85
CA PRO A 255 19.56 25.30 18.51
C PRO A 255 18.46 25.83 17.57
N LEU A 256 17.26 25.23 17.59
CA LEU A 256 16.16 25.68 16.73
C LEU A 256 15.68 27.10 17.09
N ARG A 257 15.54 27.41 18.39
CA ARG A 257 15.15 28.75 18.88
C ARG A 257 16.19 29.83 18.54
N GLU A 258 17.47 29.50 18.51
CA GLU A 258 18.60 30.44 18.30
C GLU A 258 18.87 30.84 16.83
N SER A 259 18.10 30.31 15.87
CA SER A 259 18.44 30.31 14.43
C SER A 259 17.74 31.40 13.57
N VAL A 260 18.39 31.83 12.46
CA VAL A 260 18.00 33.01 11.63
C VAL A 260 17.79 32.70 10.11
N PRO A 261 16.72 33.19 9.43
CA PRO A 261 16.37 32.79 8.03
C PRO A 261 17.37 33.14 6.89
N ALA A 262 17.21 32.52 5.71
CA ALA A 262 18.06 32.70 4.51
C ALA A 262 17.31 32.58 3.16
N ALA A 263 17.94 33.01 2.03
CA ALA A 263 17.34 33.07 0.68
C ALA A 263 18.23 32.44 -0.44
N GLY A 264 17.68 32.17 -1.63
CA GLY A 264 18.39 31.54 -2.77
C GLY A 264 17.48 30.95 -3.88
N GLY A 265 18.05 30.26 -4.90
CA GLY A 265 17.34 29.60 -6.02
C GLY A 265 18.20 28.58 -6.82
N ALA A 266 17.62 27.74 -7.70
CA ALA A 266 18.27 26.52 -8.29
C ALA A 266 17.71 26.06 -9.68
N HIS A 267 18.43 25.17 -10.40
CA HIS A 267 18.07 24.50 -11.70
C HIS A 267 18.81 23.10 -11.88
N GLY A 268 18.41 22.17 -12.80
CA GLY A 268 19.14 20.87 -13.05
C GLY A 268 18.53 19.74 -13.97
N ARG A 269 19.10 18.50 -13.93
CA ARG A 269 18.68 17.12 -14.46
C ARG A 269 18.62 16.88 -16.02
N ALA A 270 18.57 15.69 -16.68
CA ALA A 270 18.42 14.20 -16.41
C ALA A 270 19.46 13.32 -17.24
N ALA A 271 19.35 12.09 -17.84
CA ALA A 271 18.35 11.01 -18.17
C ALA A 271 19.01 9.58 -18.44
N THR A 272 18.38 8.56 -19.11
CA THR A 272 18.83 7.10 -19.22
C THR A 272 18.38 6.26 -20.48
N GLY A 273 18.88 4.99 -20.72
CA GLY A 273 18.41 4.03 -21.79
C GLY A 273 18.89 2.51 -21.79
N PRO A 274 18.10 1.45 -22.19
CA PRO A 274 18.38 -0.04 -21.95
C PRO A 274 17.91 -1.15 -23.02
N GLY A 275 17.89 -2.50 -22.72
CA GLY A 275 17.23 -3.61 -23.54
C GLY A 275 17.24 -5.15 -23.06
N PRO A 276 16.16 -6.03 -23.20
CA PRO A 276 15.98 -7.41 -22.55
C PRO A 276 15.12 -8.59 -23.25
N ARG A 277 14.72 -9.74 -22.55
CA ARG A 277 13.59 -10.80 -22.77
C ARG A 277 13.72 -12.09 -21.83
N ALA A 278 12.97 -13.25 -21.73
CA ALA A 278 11.57 -13.89 -21.83
C ALA A 278 11.66 -15.48 -21.54
N ARG A 279 10.75 -16.52 -21.34
CA ARG A 279 9.30 -17.00 -21.06
C ARG A 279 9.34 -18.58 -20.75
N ARG A 280 8.42 -19.55 -20.38
CA ARG A 280 6.97 -19.87 -19.97
C ARG A 280 6.88 -21.06 -18.91
N SER A 281 5.92 -22.03 -18.96
CA SER A 281 5.55 -23.14 -18.01
C SER A 281 4.69 -24.31 -18.66
N GLY A 282 4.02 -25.24 -17.92
CA GLY A 282 3.10 -26.34 -18.41
C GLY A 282 2.41 -27.21 -17.30
N ASP A 283 1.25 -27.88 -17.58
CA ASP A 283 0.16 -28.19 -16.58
C ASP A 283 -0.71 -29.49 -16.88
N SER A 284 -1.56 -30.02 -15.95
CA SER A 284 -2.72 -30.97 -16.20
C SER A 284 -3.69 -31.29 -15.00
N GLU A 285 -4.91 -31.77 -15.29
CA GLU A 285 -6.24 -31.83 -14.55
C GLU A 285 -6.54 -33.04 -13.56
N ALA A 286 -7.63 -33.18 -12.73
CA ALA A 286 -8.61 -32.31 -12.00
C ALA A 286 -9.69 -33.08 -11.11
N SER A 287 -10.59 -32.42 -10.32
CA SER A 287 -11.73 -33.04 -9.51
C SER A 287 -12.98 -32.13 -9.23
N ARG A 288 -14.20 -32.68 -9.05
CA ARG A 288 -15.52 -32.11 -9.52
C ARG A 288 -16.37 -31.14 -8.64
N LEU A 289 -15.97 -30.77 -7.42
CA LEU A 289 -16.52 -29.55 -6.78
C LEU A 289 -15.75 -28.32 -7.35
N PRO A 290 -16.19 -27.06 -7.13
CA PRO A 290 -15.29 -25.92 -7.30
C PRO A 290 -14.03 -26.13 -6.47
N ALA A 291 -12.88 -26.34 -7.12
CA ALA A 291 -11.58 -26.45 -6.45
C ALA A 291 -11.25 -25.13 -5.72
N ALA A 292 -11.65 -24.01 -6.32
CA ALA A 292 -11.78 -22.71 -5.66
C ALA A 292 -12.96 -21.92 -6.23
N LEU A 293 -13.45 -20.96 -5.45
CA LEU A 293 -14.39 -19.93 -5.86
C LEU A 293 -13.67 -18.57 -5.98
N LEU A 294 -13.66 -18.00 -7.17
CA LEU A 294 -13.10 -16.67 -7.46
C LEU A 294 -14.24 -15.67 -7.68
N LEU A 295 -14.22 -14.54 -6.99
CA LEU A 295 -15.27 -13.50 -7.06
C LEU A 295 -14.69 -12.15 -7.49
N ASP A 296 -15.34 -11.42 -8.42
CA ASP A 296 -15.19 -9.95 -8.41
C ASP A 296 -15.87 -9.35 -7.17
N GLN A 297 -15.52 -8.12 -6.81
CA GLN A 297 -16.18 -7.40 -5.72
C GLN A 297 -17.29 -6.45 -6.23
N GLY A 298 -17.07 -5.72 -7.33
CA GLY A 298 -17.82 -4.50 -7.63
C GLY A 298 -18.99 -4.73 -8.59
N GLY A 299 -20.18 -4.97 -8.04
CA GLY A 299 -21.38 -5.43 -8.76
C GLY A 299 -21.72 -6.91 -8.50
N VAL A 300 -20.87 -7.62 -7.76
CA VAL A 300 -21.03 -9.04 -7.38
C VAL A 300 -21.18 -9.17 -5.86
N ILE A 301 -20.20 -8.69 -5.10
CA ILE A 301 -20.27 -8.66 -3.62
C ILE A 301 -20.97 -7.41 -3.12
N ALA A 302 -20.71 -6.24 -3.73
CA ALA A 302 -21.28 -4.98 -3.30
C ALA A 302 -21.49 -3.98 -4.43
N ASP A 303 -22.55 -3.19 -4.29
CA ASP A 303 -22.88 -2.06 -5.15
C ASP A 303 -22.36 -0.75 -4.55
N SER A 304 -21.87 0.16 -5.39
CA SER A 304 -21.22 1.41 -4.96
C SER A 304 -22.02 2.66 -5.34
N THR A 305 -22.56 3.37 -4.36
CA THR A 305 -23.27 4.64 -4.55
C THR A 305 -22.35 5.84 -4.25
N PRO A 306 -22.28 6.87 -5.10
CA PRO A 306 -21.46 8.07 -4.84
C PRO A 306 -21.90 8.80 -3.56
N THR A 307 -20.93 9.35 -2.82
CA THR A 307 -21.14 10.03 -1.53
C THR A 307 -20.61 11.47 -1.56
N PRO A 308 -21.41 12.46 -2.02
CA PRO A 308 -20.96 13.85 -2.16
C PRO A 308 -20.38 14.46 -0.88
N ASP A 309 -21.04 14.24 0.27
CA ASP A 309 -20.62 14.82 1.55
C ASP A 309 -19.28 14.24 2.03
N ALA A 310 -19.05 12.94 1.81
CA ALA A 310 -17.77 12.30 2.10
C ALA A 310 -16.65 12.79 1.17
N GLN A 311 -16.96 13.10 -0.10
CA GLN A 311 -16.03 13.71 -1.06
C GLN A 311 -15.68 15.15 -0.66
N ARG A 312 -16.66 15.95 -0.22
CA ARG A 312 -16.46 17.30 0.33
C ARG A 312 -15.58 17.26 1.59
N ALA A 313 -15.94 16.44 2.58
CA ALA A 313 -15.15 16.28 3.81
C ALA A 313 -13.73 15.74 3.56
N PHE A 314 -13.52 14.95 2.49
CA PHE A 314 -12.18 14.58 2.04
C PHE A 314 -11.40 15.77 1.48
N ALA A 315 -12.01 16.59 0.63
CA ALA A 315 -11.36 17.78 0.08
C ALA A 315 -11.01 18.82 1.18
N GLU A 316 -11.85 18.96 2.21
CA GLU A 316 -11.58 19.79 3.40
C GLU A 316 -10.35 19.30 4.18
N ARG A 317 -10.23 17.99 4.44
CA ARG A 317 -9.03 17.40 5.08
C ARG A 317 -7.79 17.55 4.22
N LEU A 318 -7.91 17.42 2.90
CA LEU A 318 -6.82 17.65 1.95
C LEU A 318 -6.36 19.13 1.98
N ALA A 319 -7.29 20.08 2.01
CA ALA A 319 -7.00 21.50 2.15
C ALA A 319 -6.26 21.82 3.47
N ALA A 320 -6.70 21.21 4.59
CA ALA A 320 -6.06 21.39 5.89
C ALA A 320 -4.60 20.87 5.90
N ARG A 321 -4.32 19.70 5.30
CA ARG A 321 -2.94 19.20 5.17
C ARG A 321 -2.09 20.06 4.24
N LEU A 322 -2.63 20.48 3.09
CA LEU A 322 -1.93 21.38 2.16
C LEU A 322 -1.55 22.71 2.84
N ARG A 323 -2.43 23.27 3.67
CA ARG A 323 -2.12 24.46 4.49
C ARG A 323 -0.93 24.22 5.42
N ARG A 324 -0.87 23.09 6.13
CA ARG A 324 0.28 22.73 6.99
C ARG A 324 1.57 22.53 6.19
N ALA A 325 1.49 22.08 4.94
CA ALA A 325 2.62 22.03 4.01
C ALA A 325 3.03 23.42 3.45
N GLY A 326 2.23 24.46 3.69
CA GLY A 326 2.47 25.83 3.21
C GLY A 326 1.83 26.17 1.85
N HIS A 327 0.77 25.46 1.43
CA HIS A 327 0.00 25.75 0.21
C HIS A 327 -1.46 26.06 0.54
N GLU A 328 -1.90 27.29 0.30
CA GLU A 328 -3.31 27.66 0.45
C GLU A 328 -4.11 27.28 -0.82
N LEU A 329 -5.06 26.35 -0.67
CA LEU A 329 -6.06 26.00 -1.68
C LEU A 329 -7.42 25.82 -1.00
N ALA A 330 -8.48 26.29 -1.67
CA ALA A 330 -9.85 26.12 -1.19
C ALA A 330 -10.32 24.66 -1.32
N PRO A 331 -11.14 24.16 -0.37
CA PRO A 331 -11.71 22.81 -0.45
C PRO A 331 -12.47 22.54 -1.76
N ASP A 332 -13.27 23.49 -2.25
CA ASP A 332 -14.02 23.30 -3.50
C ASP A 332 -13.11 23.16 -4.72
N THR A 333 -12.03 23.94 -4.83
CA THR A 333 -11.02 23.79 -5.91
C THR A 333 -10.33 22.42 -5.87
N LEU A 334 -10.13 21.87 -4.67
CA LEU A 334 -9.58 20.52 -4.50
C LEU A 334 -10.60 19.43 -4.84
N LEU A 335 -11.87 19.64 -4.50
CA LEU A 335 -12.98 18.75 -4.89
C LEU A 335 -13.14 18.73 -6.42
N GLU A 336 -13.14 19.89 -7.08
CA GLU A 336 -13.14 20.03 -8.53
C GLU A 336 -11.95 19.28 -9.18
N ALA A 337 -10.73 19.48 -8.68
CA ALA A 337 -9.55 18.80 -9.20
C ALA A 337 -9.63 17.27 -9.03
N VAL A 338 -10.18 16.77 -7.92
CA VAL A 338 -10.39 15.34 -7.66
C VAL A 338 -11.44 14.74 -8.59
N LEU A 339 -12.56 15.44 -8.80
CA LEU A 339 -13.62 15.02 -9.72
C LEU A 339 -13.14 15.02 -11.18
N ALA A 340 -12.50 16.11 -11.62
CA ALA A 340 -11.90 16.20 -12.95
C ALA A 340 -10.80 15.16 -13.17
N GLY A 341 -9.98 14.87 -12.14
CA GLY A 341 -8.98 13.81 -12.17
C GLY A 341 -9.58 12.41 -12.31
N ARG A 342 -10.63 12.09 -11.54
CA ARG A 342 -11.40 10.84 -11.70
C ARG A 342 -11.94 10.69 -13.12
N ASP A 343 -12.43 11.77 -13.71
CA ASP A 343 -13.10 11.72 -15.01
C ASP A 343 -12.09 11.68 -16.17
N ARG A 344 -10.91 12.32 -16.05
CA ARG A 344 -9.74 12.07 -16.91
C ARG A 344 -9.26 10.62 -16.84
N TYR A 345 -9.19 10.04 -15.64
CA TYR A 345 -8.83 8.64 -15.46
C TYR A 345 -9.85 7.68 -16.09
N ARG A 346 -11.15 8.00 -15.99
CA ARG A 346 -12.22 7.26 -16.70
C ARG A 346 -12.03 7.31 -18.22
N VAL A 347 -11.76 8.48 -18.80
CA VAL A 347 -11.49 8.65 -20.24
C VAL A 347 -10.22 7.89 -20.66
N TRP A 348 -9.11 8.05 -19.94
CA TRP A 348 -7.86 7.31 -20.23
C TRP A 348 -8.06 5.79 -20.20
N LYS A 349 -8.80 5.29 -19.20
CA LYS A 349 -9.14 3.87 -19.07
C LYS A 349 -10.04 3.38 -20.22
N GLY A 350 -11.01 4.19 -20.65
CA GLY A 350 -11.93 3.89 -21.75
C GLY A 350 -11.34 4.04 -23.16
N ALA A 351 -10.18 4.71 -23.30
CA ALA A 351 -9.47 4.86 -24.57
C ALA A 351 -8.68 3.60 -25.00
N HIS A 352 -8.71 2.53 -24.21
CA HIS A 352 -8.12 1.23 -24.56
C HIS A 352 -9.20 0.33 -25.19
N PRO A 353 -8.88 -0.50 -26.21
CA PRO A 353 -9.84 -1.43 -26.80
C PRO A 353 -10.48 -2.36 -25.78
N GLU A 354 -11.72 -2.78 -26.04
CA GLU A 354 -12.41 -3.75 -25.19
C GLU A 354 -11.67 -5.09 -25.15
N GLY A 355 -11.68 -5.77 -24.00
CA GLY A 355 -10.91 -6.99 -23.77
C GLY A 355 -9.37 -6.81 -23.73
N ALA A 356 -8.82 -5.62 -23.98
CA ALA A 356 -7.38 -5.39 -23.94
C ALA A 356 -6.81 -5.31 -22.51
N ALA A 357 -5.52 -5.64 -22.35
CA ALA A 357 -4.80 -5.43 -21.11
C ALA A 357 -4.49 -3.93 -20.92
N VAL A 358 -5.21 -3.28 -20.01
CA VAL A 358 -4.94 -1.89 -19.60
C VAL A 358 -3.86 -1.89 -18.51
N PRO A 359 -2.84 -1.01 -18.54
CA PRO A 359 -1.88 -0.90 -17.44
C PRO A 359 -2.55 -0.51 -16.11
N GLU A 360 -1.97 -0.93 -15.00
CA GLU A 360 -2.37 -0.41 -13.67
C GLU A 360 -1.81 1.01 -13.45
N VAL A 361 -2.51 1.81 -12.65
CA VAL A 361 -2.15 3.21 -12.34
C VAL A 361 -1.78 3.30 -10.86
N SER A 362 -0.49 3.46 -10.58
CA SER A 362 -0.02 3.64 -9.21
C SER A 362 -0.62 4.90 -8.56
N PRO A 363 -0.74 4.95 -7.22
CA PRO A 363 -1.24 6.14 -6.51
C PRO A 363 -0.52 7.43 -6.92
N ARG A 364 0.82 7.39 -7.00
CA ARG A 364 1.67 8.51 -7.45
C ARG A 364 1.25 9.01 -8.84
N ARG A 365 0.99 8.09 -9.77
CA ARG A 365 0.50 8.43 -11.11
C ARG A 365 -0.91 9.01 -11.08
N PHE A 366 -1.83 8.43 -10.31
CA PHE A 366 -3.21 8.92 -10.20
C PHE A 366 -3.27 10.37 -9.69
N TRP A 367 -2.57 10.65 -8.59
CA TRP A 367 -2.59 11.94 -7.94
C TRP A 367 -1.81 13.03 -8.71
N CYS A 368 -0.73 12.69 -9.42
CA CYS A 368 0.07 13.69 -10.15
C CYS A 368 -0.38 13.93 -11.60
N GLU A 369 -0.73 12.89 -12.37
CA GLU A 369 -1.06 13.03 -13.81
C GLU A 369 -2.54 13.35 -14.08
N PHE A 370 -3.47 12.86 -13.24
CA PHE A 370 -4.90 13.07 -13.46
C PHE A 370 -5.49 14.17 -12.56
N VAL A 371 -5.32 14.07 -11.24
CA VAL A 371 -5.83 15.05 -10.26
C VAL A 371 -4.99 16.33 -10.30
N GLY A 372 -3.69 16.24 -10.00
CA GLY A 372 -2.77 17.38 -9.91
C GLY A 372 -2.36 18.01 -11.24
N ARG A 373 -2.94 17.58 -12.36
CA ARG A 373 -2.58 18.01 -13.72
C ARG A 373 -2.49 19.52 -13.87
N ASP A 374 -3.51 20.22 -13.39
CA ASP A 374 -3.67 21.68 -13.55
C ASP A 374 -3.39 22.43 -12.23
N LEU A 375 -2.91 21.71 -11.20
CA LEU A 375 -2.44 22.29 -9.94
C LEU A 375 -0.95 22.67 -10.04
N SER A 376 -0.48 23.49 -9.09
CA SER A 376 0.92 23.97 -9.11
C SER A 376 1.93 22.83 -8.92
N PRO A 377 3.18 22.96 -9.40
CA PRO A 377 4.21 21.93 -9.23
C PRO A 377 4.45 21.54 -7.76
N ARG A 378 4.41 22.50 -6.83
CA ARG A 378 4.58 22.24 -5.39
C ARG A 378 3.43 21.41 -4.80
N VAL A 379 2.19 21.70 -5.23
CA VAL A 379 1.02 20.89 -4.85
C VAL A 379 1.12 19.49 -5.47
N ARG A 380 1.67 19.34 -6.69
CA ARG A 380 1.97 18.01 -7.26
C ARG A 380 3.03 17.24 -6.49
N ASP A 381 4.09 17.88 -5.98
CA ASP A 381 5.09 17.23 -5.12
C ASP A 381 4.46 16.75 -3.80
N PHE A 382 3.59 17.55 -3.17
CA PHE A 382 2.80 17.11 -2.01
C PHE A 382 1.88 15.92 -2.35
N LEU A 383 1.15 16.01 -3.46
CA LEU A 383 0.25 14.94 -3.93
C LEU A 383 1.01 13.66 -4.31
N TYR A 384 2.28 13.76 -4.73
CA TYR A 384 3.18 12.61 -4.94
C TYR A 384 3.55 11.96 -3.61
N ALA A 385 4.01 12.77 -2.64
CA ALA A 385 4.45 12.34 -1.33
C ALA A 385 3.36 11.59 -0.55
N GLU A 386 2.17 12.19 -0.43
CA GLU A 386 1.04 11.63 0.33
C GLU A 386 0.19 10.62 -0.48
N SER A 387 0.54 10.38 -1.75
CA SER A 387 -0.30 9.67 -2.72
C SER A 387 -0.89 8.34 -2.23
N ALA A 388 -0.13 7.53 -1.49
CA ALA A 388 -0.57 6.24 -0.97
C ALA A 388 -1.70 6.40 0.06
N GLN A 389 -1.53 7.29 1.04
CA GLN A 389 -2.55 7.57 2.06
C GLN A 389 -3.76 8.28 1.45
N LEU A 390 -3.55 9.22 0.52
CA LEU A 390 -4.63 9.89 -0.21
C LEU A 390 -5.45 8.89 -1.04
N MET A 391 -4.82 7.86 -1.61
CA MET A 391 -5.53 6.82 -2.37
C MET A 391 -6.48 6.00 -1.50
N VAL A 392 -6.07 5.64 -0.28
CA VAL A 392 -6.93 4.97 0.71
C VAL A 392 -8.11 5.86 1.11
N GLU A 393 -7.84 7.13 1.43
CA GLU A 393 -8.87 8.07 1.85
C GLU A 393 -9.88 8.39 0.74
N TYR A 394 -9.42 8.57 -0.49
CA TYR A 394 -10.28 8.69 -1.67
C TYR A 394 -11.09 7.42 -1.92
N ALA A 395 -10.50 6.22 -1.76
CA ALA A 395 -11.22 4.97 -1.97
C ALA A 395 -12.39 4.78 -0.98
N ARG A 396 -12.25 5.29 0.25
CA ARG A 396 -13.32 5.38 1.26
C ARG A 396 -14.32 6.51 1.00
N ALA A 397 -13.87 7.65 0.45
CA ALA A 397 -14.70 8.85 0.26
C ALA A 397 -15.48 8.87 -1.06
N LYS A 398 -15.00 8.20 -2.11
CA LYS A 398 -15.59 8.21 -3.46
C LYS A 398 -17.03 7.69 -3.50
N SER A 399 -17.35 6.69 -2.69
CA SER A 399 -18.62 5.96 -2.70
C SER A 399 -18.83 5.19 -1.41
N HIS A 400 -20.07 5.10 -0.94
CA HIS A 400 -20.50 4.08 -0.01
C HIS A 400 -20.69 2.75 -0.75
N ALA A 401 -20.47 1.63 -0.08
CA ALA A 401 -20.69 0.29 -0.63
C ALA A 401 -21.74 -0.44 0.20
N ARG A 402 -22.69 -1.07 -0.49
CA ARG A 402 -23.75 -1.90 0.09
C ARG A 402 -23.58 -3.34 -0.40
N MET A 403 -23.44 -4.27 0.52
CA MET A 403 -23.38 -5.71 0.20
C MET A 403 -24.66 -6.18 -0.52
N ARG A 404 -24.49 -6.99 -1.56
CA ARG A 404 -25.57 -7.65 -2.30
C ARG A 404 -26.17 -8.80 -1.50
N ARG A 405 -27.38 -9.23 -1.89
CA ARG A 405 -28.07 -10.38 -1.31
C ARG A 405 -27.29 -11.69 -1.57
N GLY A 406 -27.41 -12.67 -0.67
CA GLY A 406 -26.89 -14.03 -0.85
C GLY A 406 -25.38 -14.18 -0.62
N VAL A 407 -24.62 -13.08 -0.58
CA VAL A 407 -23.16 -13.11 -0.41
C VAL A 407 -22.74 -13.78 0.91
N PRO A 408 -23.29 -13.43 2.10
CA PRO A 408 -22.93 -14.13 3.33
C PRO A 408 -23.35 -15.61 3.34
N GLU A 409 -24.45 -15.95 2.66
CA GLU A 409 -24.98 -17.31 2.59
C GLU A 409 -24.06 -18.21 1.75
N VAL A 410 -23.64 -17.75 0.57
CA VAL A 410 -22.64 -18.41 -0.27
C VAL A 410 -21.30 -18.57 0.44
N LEU A 411 -20.77 -17.50 1.05
CA LEU A 411 -19.45 -17.57 1.70
C LEU A 411 -19.45 -18.50 2.93
N ARG A 412 -20.54 -18.53 3.71
CA ARG A 412 -20.69 -19.50 4.81
C ARG A 412 -20.85 -20.93 4.29
N PHE A 413 -21.56 -21.14 3.17
CA PHE A 413 -21.66 -22.46 2.54
C PHE A 413 -20.29 -22.95 2.07
N CYS A 414 -19.51 -22.12 1.36
CA CYS A 414 -18.15 -22.46 0.93
C CYS A 414 -17.27 -22.85 2.12
N ALA A 415 -17.25 -22.04 3.19
CA ALA A 415 -16.51 -22.35 4.42
C ALA A 415 -16.98 -23.65 5.09
N ALA A 416 -18.29 -23.92 5.10
CA ALA A 416 -18.86 -25.16 5.66
C ALA A 416 -18.62 -26.42 4.79
N GLN A 417 -18.30 -26.26 3.50
CA GLN A 417 -17.95 -27.35 2.58
C GLN A 417 -16.44 -27.47 2.32
N GLY A 418 -15.62 -26.60 2.92
CA GLY A 418 -14.18 -26.56 2.70
C GLY A 418 -13.75 -26.02 1.32
N VAL A 419 -14.64 -25.31 0.62
CA VAL A 419 -14.33 -24.65 -0.67
C VAL A 419 -13.62 -23.33 -0.39
N PRO A 420 -12.34 -23.16 -0.80
CA PRO A 420 -11.62 -21.92 -0.56
C PRO A 420 -12.09 -20.80 -1.48
N VAL A 421 -12.09 -19.56 -0.97
CA VAL A 421 -12.60 -18.38 -1.69
C VAL A 421 -11.51 -17.32 -1.90
N ALA A 422 -11.42 -16.79 -3.13
CA ALA A 422 -10.55 -15.68 -3.50
C ALA A 422 -11.34 -14.47 -4.02
N ILE A 423 -10.96 -13.27 -3.57
CA ILE A 423 -11.48 -12.02 -4.14
C ILE A 423 -10.50 -11.50 -5.17
N VAL A 424 -10.93 -11.39 -6.43
CA VAL A 424 -10.11 -11.00 -7.59
C VAL A 424 -10.68 -9.73 -8.20
N SER A 425 -10.20 -8.56 -7.77
CA SER A 425 -10.85 -7.27 -8.06
C SER A 425 -9.94 -6.21 -8.68
N ASN A 426 -10.48 -5.51 -9.69
CA ASN A 426 -9.89 -4.31 -10.28
C ASN A 426 -10.22 -3.06 -9.43
N THR A 427 -9.56 -2.94 -8.28
CA THR A 427 -9.75 -1.83 -7.33
C THR A 427 -8.67 -0.76 -7.46
N VAL A 428 -8.95 0.43 -6.94
CA VAL A 428 -7.98 1.53 -6.78
C VAL A 428 -7.30 1.51 -5.40
N CYS A 429 -7.72 0.61 -4.50
CA CYS A 429 -7.13 0.40 -3.19
C CYS A 429 -7.57 -0.95 -2.60
N GLY A 430 -6.71 -1.97 -2.62
CA GLY A 430 -6.99 -3.30 -2.05
C GLY A 430 -7.29 -3.25 -0.55
N ARG A 431 -6.53 -2.44 0.19
CA ARG A 431 -6.78 -2.13 1.61
C ARG A 431 -8.23 -1.65 1.87
N ALA A 432 -8.76 -0.74 1.05
CA ALA A 432 -10.11 -0.21 1.27
C ALA A 432 -11.20 -1.28 1.04
N VAL A 433 -10.93 -2.29 0.21
CA VAL A 433 -11.82 -3.44 0.01
C VAL A 433 -11.77 -4.39 1.22
N ARG A 434 -10.59 -4.68 1.79
CA ARG A 434 -10.51 -5.44 3.07
C ARG A 434 -11.27 -4.74 4.20
N GLU A 435 -11.09 -3.43 4.35
CA GLU A 435 -11.81 -2.58 5.32
C GLU A 435 -13.32 -2.47 5.04
N GLU A 436 -13.81 -3.00 3.92
CA GLU A 436 -15.23 -3.11 3.55
C GLU A 436 -15.77 -4.53 3.83
N LEU A 437 -15.04 -5.58 3.42
CA LEU A 437 -15.36 -6.97 3.73
C LEU A 437 -15.39 -7.24 5.26
N ASP A 438 -14.52 -6.58 6.02
CA ASP A 438 -14.50 -6.62 7.49
C ASP A 438 -15.77 -5.97 8.09
N ARG A 439 -16.17 -4.82 7.55
CA ARG A 439 -17.39 -4.09 7.95
C ARG A 439 -18.68 -4.85 7.61
N PHE A 440 -18.66 -5.64 6.55
CA PHE A 440 -19.75 -6.57 6.21
C PHE A 440 -19.69 -7.88 7.02
N GLY A 441 -18.64 -8.11 7.81
CA GLY A 441 -18.46 -9.31 8.63
C GLY A 441 -18.10 -10.57 7.84
N ILE A 442 -17.53 -10.43 6.64
CA ILE A 442 -17.23 -11.55 5.72
C ILE A 442 -15.74 -11.71 5.36
N GLU A 443 -14.84 -10.79 5.76
CA GLU A 443 -13.39 -10.91 5.52
C GLU A 443 -12.82 -12.24 6.02
N HIS A 444 -13.32 -12.74 7.15
CA HIS A 444 -12.86 -13.98 7.76
C HIS A 444 -13.23 -15.26 6.98
N LEU A 445 -14.08 -15.14 5.95
CA LEU A 445 -14.49 -16.22 5.05
C LEU A 445 -13.69 -16.21 3.73
N VAL A 446 -12.75 -15.27 3.57
CA VAL A 446 -11.88 -15.15 2.39
C VAL A 446 -10.51 -15.76 2.68
N GLY A 447 -10.07 -16.67 1.81
CA GLY A 447 -8.73 -17.27 1.86
C GLY A 447 -7.68 -16.41 1.15
N ALA A 448 -7.98 -15.95 -0.07
CA ALA A 448 -7.03 -15.20 -0.89
C ALA A 448 -7.55 -13.83 -1.36
N HIS A 449 -6.62 -12.88 -1.44
CA HIS A 449 -6.89 -11.49 -1.85
C HIS A 449 -6.02 -11.13 -3.06
N VAL A 450 -6.64 -10.86 -4.20
CA VAL A 450 -5.93 -10.43 -5.42
C VAL A 450 -6.52 -9.10 -5.91
N TYR A 451 -5.87 -8.02 -5.50
CA TYR A 451 -6.25 -6.65 -5.82
C TYR A 451 -5.31 -6.05 -6.86
N SER A 452 -5.86 -5.39 -7.89
CA SER A 452 -5.04 -4.99 -9.04
C SER A 452 -3.99 -3.93 -8.74
N ASP A 453 -4.25 -3.03 -7.78
CA ASP A 453 -3.29 -2.03 -7.29
C ASP A 453 -2.11 -2.64 -6.53
N GLU A 454 -2.32 -3.79 -5.86
CA GLU A 454 -1.30 -4.48 -5.08
C GLU A 454 -0.52 -5.54 -5.92
N LEU A 455 -1.15 -6.15 -6.92
CA LEU A 455 -0.50 -7.05 -7.89
C LEU A 455 0.14 -6.29 -9.07
N GLY A 456 -0.26 -5.04 -9.32
CA GLY A 456 0.13 -4.26 -10.51
C GLY A 456 -0.47 -4.79 -11.82
N ARG A 457 -1.45 -5.70 -11.75
CA ARG A 457 -2.11 -6.38 -12.87
C ARG A 457 -3.61 -6.36 -12.68
N ARG A 458 -4.35 -6.10 -13.76
CA ARG A 458 -5.81 -5.95 -13.74
C ARG A 458 -6.48 -6.81 -14.80
N LYS A 459 -7.63 -7.38 -14.46
CA LYS A 459 -8.53 -8.07 -15.40
C LYS A 459 -8.81 -7.16 -16.61
N PRO A 460 -8.71 -7.63 -17.88
CA PRO A 460 -8.66 -9.02 -18.31
C PRO A 460 -7.24 -9.61 -18.51
N ASP A 461 -6.23 -9.17 -17.75
CA ASP A 461 -4.94 -9.88 -17.64
C ASP A 461 -5.11 -11.15 -16.76
N PRO A 462 -4.87 -12.36 -17.30
CA PRO A 462 -5.06 -13.62 -16.57
C PRO A 462 -4.10 -13.81 -15.40
N ALA A 463 -3.04 -13.00 -15.26
CA ALA A 463 -2.18 -13.02 -14.08
C ALA A 463 -2.96 -12.80 -12.77
N THR A 464 -4.08 -12.07 -12.82
CA THR A 464 -5.00 -11.88 -11.68
C THR A 464 -5.70 -13.18 -11.25
N VAL A 465 -6.07 -14.03 -12.21
CA VAL A 465 -6.71 -15.32 -11.98
C VAL A 465 -5.67 -16.37 -11.59
N ALA A 466 -4.52 -16.40 -12.28
CA ALA A 466 -3.42 -17.31 -11.96
C ALA A 466 -2.87 -17.11 -10.53
N ALA A 467 -2.79 -15.86 -10.05
CA ALA A 467 -2.42 -15.56 -8.67
C ALA A 467 -3.44 -16.12 -7.66
N ALA A 468 -4.74 -15.97 -7.93
CA ALA A 468 -5.79 -16.50 -7.05
C ALA A 468 -5.81 -18.03 -7.01
N LEU A 469 -5.66 -18.68 -8.17
CA LEU A 469 -5.57 -20.14 -8.28
C LEU A 469 -4.31 -20.69 -7.61
N THR A 470 -3.17 -20.01 -7.76
CA THR A 470 -1.93 -20.37 -7.06
C THR A 470 -2.11 -20.24 -5.56
N ALA A 471 -2.67 -19.12 -5.06
CA ALA A 471 -2.91 -18.93 -3.63
C ALA A 471 -3.77 -20.03 -3.00
N LEU A 472 -4.78 -20.51 -3.71
CA LEU A 472 -5.70 -21.54 -3.21
C LEU A 472 -5.30 -22.98 -3.59
N ASP A 473 -4.12 -23.17 -4.19
CA ASP A 473 -3.63 -24.45 -4.75
C ASP A 473 -4.67 -25.16 -5.63
N ALA A 474 -5.39 -24.36 -6.43
CA ALA A 474 -6.63 -24.76 -7.07
C ALA A 474 -6.48 -24.92 -8.58
N GLU A 475 -6.96 -26.07 -9.07
CA GLU A 475 -7.10 -26.42 -10.48
C GLU A 475 -7.86 -25.32 -11.26
N PRO A 476 -7.31 -24.74 -12.34
CA PRO A 476 -8.03 -23.79 -13.18
C PRO A 476 -9.31 -24.40 -13.77
N ALA A 477 -9.19 -25.57 -14.42
CA ALA A 477 -10.27 -26.22 -15.15
C ALA A 477 -11.48 -26.58 -14.28
N HIS A 478 -11.30 -26.69 -12.96
CA HIS A 478 -12.35 -27.05 -12.01
C HIS A 478 -12.61 -25.97 -10.94
N SER A 479 -12.04 -24.77 -11.11
CA SER A 479 -12.41 -23.59 -10.33
C SER A 479 -13.54 -22.82 -11.00
N TRP A 480 -14.23 -21.99 -10.21
CA TRP A 480 -15.37 -21.18 -10.65
C TRP A 480 -15.03 -19.69 -10.55
N PHE A 481 -15.36 -18.88 -11.55
CA PHE A 481 -15.25 -17.41 -11.48
C PHE A 481 -16.64 -16.76 -11.60
N VAL A 482 -17.00 -15.91 -10.63
CA VAL A 482 -18.24 -15.12 -10.63
C VAL A 482 -17.91 -13.63 -10.85
N GLY A 483 -18.50 -13.04 -11.89
CA GLY A 483 -18.30 -11.65 -12.30
C GLY A 483 -19.61 -10.97 -12.72
N ASP A 484 -19.55 -9.69 -13.09
CA ASP A 484 -20.65 -8.96 -13.75
C ASP A 484 -20.26 -8.44 -15.15
N LYS A 485 -18.96 -8.35 -15.49
CA LYS A 485 -18.49 -7.74 -16.76
C LYS A 485 -17.90 -8.79 -17.71
N PRO A 486 -18.59 -9.22 -18.79
CA PRO A 486 -18.09 -10.22 -19.73
C PRO A 486 -16.67 -9.95 -20.26
N TRP A 487 -16.45 -8.74 -20.79
CA TRP A 487 -15.18 -8.30 -21.39
C TRP A 487 -14.01 -8.10 -20.41
N ARG A 488 -14.22 -8.38 -19.12
CA ARG A 488 -13.23 -8.21 -18.06
C ARG A 488 -13.08 -9.47 -17.21
N ASP A 489 -14.17 -9.94 -16.63
CA ASP A 489 -14.16 -10.96 -15.58
C ASP A 489 -14.13 -12.35 -16.20
N LEU A 490 -15.10 -12.66 -17.06
CA LEU A 490 -15.05 -13.84 -17.95
C LEU A 490 -13.80 -13.81 -18.83
N ALA A 491 -13.49 -12.66 -19.44
CA ALA A 491 -12.29 -12.51 -20.24
C ALA A 491 -10.97 -12.78 -19.46
N ALA A 492 -10.91 -12.53 -18.14
CA ALA A 492 -9.79 -12.97 -17.31
C ALA A 492 -9.86 -14.46 -17.01
N ALA A 493 -11.05 -14.96 -16.65
CA ALA A 493 -11.31 -16.34 -16.26
C ALA A 493 -10.99 -17.34 -17.40
N HIS A 494 -11.55 -17.15 -18.59
CA HIS A 494 -11.27 -17.98 -19.76
C HIS A 494 -9.78 -17.94 -20.15
N ARG A 495 -9.11 -16.77 -20.09
CA ARG A 495 -7.67 -16.64 -20.33
C ARG A 495 -6.80 -17.26 -19.24
N GLY A 496 -7.36 -17.46 -18.05
CA GLY A 496 -6.74 -18.16 -16.92
C GLY A 496 -7.04 -19.66 -16.88
N GLY A 497 -7.82 -20.19 -17.83
CA GLY A 497 -8.20 -21.61 -17.88
C GLY A 497 -9.33 -22.01 -16.92
N VAL A 498 -10.10 -21.05 -16.39
CA VAL A 498 -11.22 -21.32 -15.48
C VAL A 498 -12.35 -22.05 -16.21
N GLY A 499 -12.69 -23.26 -15.76
CA GLY A 499 -13.66 -24.12 -16.45
C GLY A 499 -15.14 -23.86 -16.15
N THR A 500 -15.48 -23.01 -15.17
CA THR A 500 -16.85 -22.52 -14.99
C THR A 500 -16.88 -21.01 -14.75
N THR A 501 -17.62 -20.29 -15.59
CA THR A 501 -17.80 -18.84 -15.49
C THR A 501 -19.26 -18.47 -15.28
N VAL A 502 -19.50 -17.55 -14.34
CA VAL A 502 -20.83 -17.11 -13.95
C VAL A 502 -20.94 -15.60 -14.06
N LEU A 503 -22.03 -15.10 -14.67
CA LEU A 503 -22.39 -13.69 -14.66
C LEU A 503 -23.56 -13.43 -13.70
N VAL A 504 -23.49 -12.35 -12.92
CA VAL A 504 -24.56 -11.88 -12.04
C VAL A 504 -25.26 -10.68 -12.67
N ARG A 505 -26.59 -10.72 -12.81
CA ARG A 505 -27.40 -9.57 -13.28
C ARG A 505 -27.46 -8.43 -12.28
N GLY A 506 -27.92 -7.26 -12.71
CA GLY A 506 -28.01 -6.05 -11.89
C GLY A 506 -26.67 -5.40 -11.56
N GLY A 507 -25.54 -6.02 -11.96
CA GLY A 507 -24.20 -5.48 -11.79
C GLY A 507 -23.89 -4.31 -12.73
N SER A 508 -22.67 -3.80 -12.64
CA SER A 508 -22.24 -2.55 -13.27
C SER A 508 -22.02 -2.61 -14.79
N ALA A 509 -22.21 -3.78 -15.41
CA ALA A 509 -22.14 -3.95 -16.86
C ALA A 509 -23.44 -3.59 -17.59
N GLY A 510 -24.59 -3.67 -16.91
CA GLY A 510 -25.92 -3.61 -17.50
C GLY A 510 -26.31 -4.91 -18.21
N ASP A 511 -27.53 -5.38 -17.96
CA ASP A 511 -28.00 -6.71 -18.37
C ASP A 511 -27.98 -6.92 -19.90
N GLU A 512 -28.17 -5.86 -20.69
CA GLU A 512 -28.00 -5.89 -22.16
C GLU A 512 -26.63 -6.43 -22.60
N ARG A 513 -25.57 -6.21 -21.81
CA ARG A 513 -24.23 -6.74 -22.08
C ARG A 513 -24.10 -8.22 -21.72
N ILE A 514 -24.85 -8.68 -20.73
CA ILE A 514 -24.92 -10.10 -20.33
C ILE A 514 -25.67 -10.88 -21.41
N ASP A 515 -26.76 -10.33 -21.94
CA ASP A 515 -27.55 -10.94 -23.02
C ASP A 515 -26.80 -10.95 -24.37
N ALA A 516 -26.02 -9.90 -24.66
CA ALA A 516 -25.08 -9.89 -25.77
C ALA A 516 -23.96 -10.94 -25.61
N ALA A 517 -23.47 -11.18 -24.39
CA ALA A 517 -22.46 -12.21 -24.14
C ALA A 517 -23.03 -13.63 -24.31
N LEU A 518 -24.27 -13.88 -23.85
CA LEU A 518 -24.97 -15.16 -24.06
C LEU A 518 -25.15 -15.53 -25.54
N THR A 519 -25.32 -14.53 -26.40
CA THR A 519 -25.52 -14.70 -27.85
C THR A 519 -24.22 -14.61 -28.66
N GLY A 520 -23.12 -14.18 -28.05
CA GLY A 520 -21.80 -13.97 -28.66
C GLY A 520 -21.02 -15.24 -29.03
N VAL A 521 -19.70 -15.10 -29.17
CA VAL A 521 -18.78 -16.19 -29.56
C VAL A 521 -18.81 -17.31 -28.54
N GLU A 522 -19.01 -18.55 -28.98
CA GLU A 522 -19.31 -19.71 -28.12
C GLU A 522 -18.29 -19.93 -26.99
N HIS A 523 -16.99 -19.82 -27.28
CA HIS A 523 -15.92 -19.98 -26.29
C HIS A 523 -15.70 -18.75 -25.37
N GLU A 524 -16.52 -17.71 -25.48
CA GLU A 524 -16.51 -16.52 -24.60
C GLU A 524 -17.81 -16.37 -23.80
N ARG A 525 -18.73 -17.35 -23.92
CA ARG A 525 -20.01 -17.34 -23.21
C ARG A 525 -19.85 -17.68 -21.73
N PRO A 526 -20.69 -17.12 -20.84
CA PRO A 526 -20.85 -17.64 -19.49
C PRO A 526 -21.27 -19.12 -19.52
N THR A 527 -20.79 -19.92 -18.56
CA THR A 527 -21.38 -21.23 -18.26
C THR A 527 -22.77 -21.06 -17.64
N HIS A 528 -22.93 -20.07 -16.76
CA HIS A 528 -24.20 -19.76 -16.09
C HIS A 528 -24.44 -18.24 -15.98
N VAL A 529 -25.71 -17.85 -15.94
CA VAL A 529 -26.15 -16.49 -15.56
C VAL A 529 -27.12 -16.63 -14.40
N ILE A 530 -26.96 -15.80 -13.37
CA ILE A 530 -27.77 -15.77 -12.16
C ILE A 530 -28.24 -14.34 -11.87
N ASP A 531 -29.33 -14.21 -11.11
CA ASP A 531 -29.91 -12.91 -10.80
C ASP A 531 -29.37 -12.38 -9.46
N GLU A 532 -29.25 -13.24 -8.44
CA GLU A 532 -28.67 -12.95 -7.13
C GLU A 532 -27.65 -14.02 -6.72
N MET A 533 -26.77 -13.72 -5.75
CA MET A 533 -25.67 -14.64 -5.38
C MET A 533 -26.16 -15.95 -4.76
N ASP A 534 -27.30 -15.95 -4.05
CA ASP A 534 -27.88 -17.15 -3.44
C ASP A 534 -28.30 -18.22 -4.47
N ASP A 535 -28.46 -17.86 -5.75
CA ASP A 535 -28.72 -18.81 -6.85
C ASP A 535 -27.56 -19.83 -7.06
N LEU A 536 -26.31 -19.46 -6.72
CA LEU A 536 -25.14 -20.36 -6.81
C LEU A 536 -25.33 -21.65 -6.02
N LEU A 537 -26.05 -21.58 -4.89
CA LEU A 537 -26.29 -22.73 -4.04
C LEU A 537 -27.10 -23.80 -4.79
N GLY A 538 -28.07 -23.38 -5.62
CA GLY A 538 -28.86 -24.26 -6.48
C GLY A 538 -28.08 -24.88 -7.64
N LEU A 539 -26.89 -24.37 -7.98
CA LEU A 539 -25.99 -24.97 -8.97
C LEU A 539 -25.06 -26.03 -8.36
N TRP A 540 -24.76 -25.95 -7.06
CA TRP A 540 -23.89 -26.90 -6.35
C TRP A 540 -24.64 -28.01 -5.62
N THR A 541 -25.83 -27.72 -5.07
CA THR A 541 -26.67 -28.75 -4.45
C THR A 541 -27.59 -29.40 -5.49
N PRO A 542 -27.56 -30.73 -5.68
CA PRO A 542 -28.55 -31.41 -6.50
C PRO A 542 -29.97 -31.19 -5.94
N ALA A 543 -30.95 -31.02 -6.83
CA ALA A 543 -32.37 -31.01 -6.47
C ALA A 543 -32.83 -32.41 -5.99
N GLY A 544 -32.49 -32.77 -4.75
CA GLY A 544 -32.68 -34.14 -4.25
C GLY A 544 -32.26 -34.44 -2.81
N LEU A 545 -31.90 -33.45 -1.98
CA LEU A 545 -31.79 -33.65 -0.52
C LEU A 545 -33.13 -33.30 0.15
N PRO A 546 -33.77 -34.22 0.88
CA PRO A 546 -35.06 -33.96 1.52
C PRO A 546 -34.91 -32.96 2.68
N GLN A 547 -35.88 -32.06 2.81
CA GLN A 547 -35.99 -31.19 3.98
C GLN A 547 -36.36 -32.04 5.20
N HIS A 548 -35.38 -32.33 6.06
CA HIS A 548 -35.67 -32.88 7.39
C HIS A 548 -36.35 -31.81 8.24
N SER A 549 -37.49 -32.19 8.82
CA SER A 549 -38.42 -31.33 9.56
C SER A 549 -38.02 -31.14 11.03
#